data_AF-A0A916M8N0-F1
#
_entry.id   AF-A0A916M8N0-F1
#
_cell.length_a   1.000
_cell.length_b   1.000
_cell.length_c   1.000
_cell.angle_alpha   90.00
_cell.angle_beta   90.00
_cell.angle_gamma   90.00
#
_symmetry.space_group_name_H-M   'P 1'
#
loop_
_entity.id
_entity.type
_entity.pdbx_description
1 polymer ?
#
loop_
_entity_poly.entity_id
_entity_poly.type
_entity_poly.pdbx_seq_one_letter_code
_entity_poly.pdbx_strand_id
1 'polypeptide(L)'
;MRPVILVRLHRLAAAALVTLLASKASAQSPGLDLNILALDWARGNYGSPLLCEVEGEAVRAIRRVLIAPDTGSERGPTDRIQFPDPEARGASRCFSELGSAEPLVSGTLFVSLPGRSRPDTARYDFESALKRAGGFVFDVREGKLTVRGWEPGRDAATVDFKGGVARLHQVKPGSDAERLLRGFSAPRKLELVLEAQDGTTLRFYLFQIAGR
;
A
#
# COMPACT_ATOMS: atom_id res chain seq x y z
N MET A 1 -3.36 44.76 -71.01
CA MET A 1 -4.23 45.95 -71.09
C MET A 1 -5.69 45.52 -71.01
N ARG A 2 -6.36 45.76 -69.88
CA ARG A 2 -7.82 45.79 -69.67
C ARG A 2 -8.09 46.58 -68.37
N PRO A 3 -9.23 47.29 -68.26
CA PRO A 3 -9.34 48.52 -67.48
C PRO A 3 -9.84 48.35 -66.04
N VAL A 4 -9.61 49.45 -65.31
CA VAL A 4 -10.05 49.87 -63.98
C VAL A 4 -11.56 49.74 -63.75
N ILE A 5 -11.98 49.25 -62.58
CA ILE A 5 -13.19 49.74 -61.89
C ILE A 5 -12.88 49.93 -60.40
N LEU A 6 -13.34 51.08 -59.92
CA LEU A 6 -13.05 51.76 -58.66
C LEU A 6 -14.37 51.86 -57.88
N VAL A 7 -14.41 51.37 -56.63
CA VAL A 7 -15.47 51.68 -55.64
C VAL A 7 -14.79 51.73 -54.26
N ARG A 8 -14.31 52.90 -53.82
CA ARG A 8 -14.97 53.90 -52.96
C ARG A 8 -15.62 53.40 -51.66
N LEU A 9 -14.94 53.79 -50.57
CA LEU A 9 -15.43 54.50 -49.38
C LEU A 9 -16.13 53.76 -48.23
N HIS A 10 -15.47 53.93 -47.08
CA HIS A 10 -16.01 54.31 -45.77
C HIS A 10 -16.88 53.29 -45.03
N ARG A 11 -16.43 52.89 -43.83
CA ARG A 11 -16.99 53.39 -42.56
C ARG A 11 -16.24 52.82 -41.35
N LEU A 12 -15.80 53.78 -40.53
CA LEU A 12 -15.90 53.84 -39.07
C LEU A 12 -15.33 52.69 -38.23
N ALA A 13 -14.31 53.09 -37.47
CA ALA A 13 -13.89 52.47 -36.22
C ALA A 13 -15.08 52.17 -35.28
N ALA A 14 -15.08 50.98 -34.70
CA ALA A 14 -15.67 50.72 -33.40
C ALA A 14 -14.77 49.74 -32.66
N ALA A 15 -13.96 50.30 -31.77
CA ALA A 15 -13.29 49.57 -30.72
C ALA A 15 -14.36 48.98 -29.79
N ALA A 16 -14.34 47.66 -29.63
CA ALA A 16 -14.86 46.99 -28.44
C ALA A 16 -14.00 45.76 -28.21
N LEU A 17 -12.82 46.01 -27.64
CA LEU A 17 -11.96 45.01 -27.05
C LEU A 17 -12.73 44.42 -25.85
N VAL A 18 -13.58 43.42 -26.09
CA VAL A 18 -14.18 42.64 -25.01
C VAL A 18 -13.04 41.81 -24.42
N THR A 19 -12.47 42.34 -23.35
CA THR A 19 -11.59 41.63 -22.43
C THR A 19 -12.29 40.35 -22.00
N LEU A 20 -11.88 39.24 -22.60
CA LEU A 20 -12.01 37.91 -22.03
C LEU A 20 -11.30 37.96 -20.68
N LEU A 21 -12.05 38.34 -19.64
CA LEU A 21 -11.80 37.93 -18.27
C LEU A 21 -11.98 36.40 -18.24
N ALA A 22 -10.99 35.71 -18.80
CA ALA A 22 -10.73 34.33 -18.45
C ALA A 22 -10.36 34.37 -16.98
N SER A 23 -11.38 34.21 -16.14
CA SER A 23 -11.22 33.80 -14.76
C SER A 23 -10.32 32.57 -14.80
N LYS A 24 -9.01 32.79 -14.59
CA LYS A 24 -8.12 31.76 -14.11
C LYS A 24 -8.61 31.45 -12.70
N ALA A 25 -9.71 30.70 -12.63
CA ALA A 25 -9.93 29.81 -11.52
C ALA A 25 -8.69 28.92 -11.52
N SER A 26 -7.70 29.31 -10.73
CA SER A 26 -6.67 28.42 -10.26
C SER A 26 -7.42 27.29 -9.58
N ALA A 27 -7.70 26.24 -10.34
CA ALA A 27 -7.95 24.93 -9.78
C ALA A 27 -6.72 24.67 -8.92
N GLN A 28 -6.86 24.89 -7.61
CA GLN A 28 -5.94 24.38 -6.64
C GLN A 28 -5.97 22.88 -6.91
N SER A 29 -4.92 22.34 -7.55
CA SER A 29 -4.71 20.91 -7.56
C SER A 29 -4.85 20.49 -6.10
N PRO A 30 -5.77 19.59 -5.75
CA PRO A 30 -5.91 19.15 -4.37
C PRO A 30 -4.51 18.75 -3.93
N GLY A 31 -4.00 19.48 -2.93
CA GLY A 31 -2.59 19.38 -2.54
C GLY A 31 -2.26 17.94 -2.24
N LEU A 32 -1.14 17.46 -2.78
CA LEU A 32 -0.68 16.09 -2.61
C LEU A 32 -0.55 15.79 -1.11
N ASP A 33 -1.41 14.92 -0.59
CA ASP A 33 -1.51 14.65 0.84
C ASP A 33 -0.51 13.57 1.28
N LEU A 34 0.13 13.73 2.45
CA LEU A 34 1.10 12.76 2.97
C LEU A 34 0.47 11.37 3.18
N ASN A 35 -0.80 11.30 3.60
CA ASN A 35 -1.49 10.01 3.73
C ASN A 35 -1.57 9.31 2.38
N ILE A 36 -1.95 10.04 1.31
CA ILE A 36 -1.99 9.49 -0.06
C ILE A 36 -0.60 9.01 -0.48
N LEU A 37 0.46 9.80 -0.24
CA LEU A 37 1.83 9.40 -0.57
C LEU A 37 2.28 8.13 0.19
N ALA A 38 1.99 8.05 1.48
CA ALA A 38 2.37 6.91 2.31
C ALA A 38 1.60 5.64 1.92
N LEU A 39 0.29 5.76 1.64
CA LEU A 39 -0.54 4.67 1.16
C LEU A 39 -0.09 4.22 -0.24
N ASP A 40 0.12 5.16 -1.17
CA ASP A 40 0.65 4.86 -2.52
C ASP A 40 1.98 4.12 -2.47
N TRP A 41 2.87 4.51 -1.56
CA TRP A 41 4.11 3.78 -1.32
C TRP A 41 3.87 2.38 -0.76
N ALA A 42 2.91 2.17 0.14
CA ALA A 42 2.63 0.86 0.72
C ALA A 42 2.02 -0.12 -0.31
N ARG A 43 1.26 0.38 -1.30
CA ARG A 43 0.54 -0.45 -2.26
C ARG A 43 1.42 -1.42 -3.04
N GLY A 44 0.87 -2.60 -3.28
CA GLY A 44 1.53 -3.64 -4.06
C GLY A 44 1.00 -5.03 -3.75
N ASN A 45 1.45 -5.98 -4.58
CA ASN A 45 1.30 -7.40 -4.33
C ASN A 45 2.61 -7.94 -3.76
N TYR A 46 2.55 -8.56 -2.58
CA TYR A 46 3.71 -9.02 -1.85
C TYR A 46 3.63 -10.52 -1.56
N GLY A 47 4.79 -11.16 -1.52
CA GLY A 47 4.97 -12.52 -1.07
C GLY A 47 5.75 -12.56 0.24
N SER A 48 5.37 -13.47 1.13
CA SER A 48 6.11 -13.86 2.32
C SER A 48 6.52 -15.32 2.18
N PRO A 49 7.82 -15.65 2.13
CA PRO A 49 8.26 -17.02 1.91
C PRO A 49 8.05 -17.88 3.16
N LEU A 50 7.67 -19.13 2.94
CA LEU A 50 7.43 -20.14 3.97
C LEU A 50 8.02 -21.49 3.52
N LEU A 51 8.41 -22.33 4.49
CA LEU A 51 8.66 -23.75 4.28
C LEU A 51 7.49 -24.53 4.87
N CYS A 52 6.77 -25.26 4.03
CA CYS A 52 5.60 -26.02 4.43
C CYS A 52 5.86 -27.51 4.28
N GLU A 53 5.31 -28.31 5.18
CA GLU A 53 5.28 -29.76 5.04
C GLU A 53 3.97 -30.17 4.36
N VAL A 54 4.08 -30.81 3.21
CA VAL A 54 2.95 -31.32 2.42
C VAL A 54 3.22 -32.79 2.15
N GLU A 55 2.33 -33.67 2.60
CA GLU A 55 2.48 -35.13 2.44
C GLU A 55 3.83 -35.68 2.98
N GLY A 56 4.39 -35.02 4.00
CA GLY A 56 5.68 -35.39 4.61
C GLY A 56 6.91 -34.78 3.94
N GLU A 57 6.75 -34.05 2.83
CA GLU A 57 7.85 -33.38 2.12
C GLU A 57 7.89 -31.88 2.42
N ALA A 58 9.11 -31.34 2.52
CA ALA A 58 9.34 -29.91 2.70
C ALA A 58 9.26 -29.17 1.36
N VAL A 59 8.24 -28.33 1.20
CA VAL A 59 7.96 -27.55 0.00
C VAL A 59 8.07 -26.05 0.31
N ARG A 60 8.75 -25.30 -0.55
CA ARG A 60 8.76 -23.83 -0.49
C ARG A 60 7.42 -23.29 -0.98
N ALA A 61 6.77 -22.47 -0.17
CA ALA A 61 5.50 -21.83 -0.49
C ALA A 61 5.55 -20.32 -0.27
N ILE A 62 4.56 -19.61 -0.81
CA ILE A 62 4.43 -18.15 -0.65
C ILE A 62 3.06 -17.84 -0.04
N ARG A 63 3.07 -17.10 1.08
CA ARG A 63 1.89 -16.41 1.61
C ARG A 63 1.77 -15.07 0.91
N ARG A 64 0.62 -14.79 0.31
CA ARG A 64 0.38 -13.50 -0.36
C ARG A 64 -0.13 -12.46 0.63
N VAL A 65 0.29 -11.22 0.43
CA VAL A 65 -0.23 -10.03 1.11
C VAL A 65 -0.50 -8.98 0.05
N LEU A 66 -1.74 -8.53 -0.05
CA LEU A 66 -2.16 -7.52 -1.01
C LEU A 66 -2.45 -6.21 -0.28
N ILE A 67 -1.79 -5.13 -0.67
CA ILE A 67 -2.08 -3.78 -0.18
C ILE A 67 -2.63 -2.97 -1.36
N ALA A 68 -3.90 -2.58 -1.26
CA ALA A 68 -4.63 -1.95 -2.34
C ALA A 68 -5.53 -0.81 -1.83
N PRO A 69 -5.90 0.17 -2.67
CA PRO A 69 -6.86 1.19 -2.27
C PRO A 69 -8.18 0.58 -1.81
N ASP A 70 -8.75 1.13 -0.75
CA ASP A 70 -10.14 0.88 -0.41
C ASP A 70 -11.04 1.86 -1.17
N THR A 71 -11.80 1.35 -2.13
CA THR A 71 -12.70 2.15 -2.96
C THR A 71 -14.01 2.51 -2.28
N GLY A 72 -14.27 1.99 -1.07
CA GLY A 72 -15.53 2.16 -0.35
C GLY A 72 -15.52 3.17 0.81
N SER A 73 -14.37 3.74 1.17
CA SER A 73 -14.28 4.60 2.36
C SER A 73 -14.76 6.03 2.10
N GLU A 74 -15.82 6.43 2.81
CA GLU A 74 -16.24 7.83 2.92
C GLU A 74 -15.41 8.63 3.95
N ARG A 75 -14.55 7.95 4.73
CA ARG A 75 -13.84 8.51 5.90
C ARG A 75 -12.41 8.96 5.59
N GLY A 76 -12.14 9.26 4.32
CA GLY A 76 -10.83 9.68 3.84
C GLY A 76 -9.98 8.51 3.32
N PRO A 77 -8.72 8.79 2.91
CA PRO A 77 -7.87 7.81 2.26
C PRO A 77 -7.54 6.64 3.19
N THR A 78 -7.93 5.44 2.75
CA THR A 78 -7.67 4.15 3.40
C THR A 78 -7.17 3.15 2.37
N ASP A 79 -6.29 2.26 2.80
CA ASP A 79 -5.93 1.07 2.04
C ASP A 79 -6.37 -0.19 2.77
N ARG A 80 -6.70 -1.21 2.00
CA ARG A 80 -6.95 -2.57 2.47
C ARG A 80 -5.64 -3.36 2.43
N ILE A 81 -5.30 -4.01 3.55
CA ILE A 81 -4.31 -5.09 3.64
C ILE A 81 -5.08 -6.40 3.68
N GLN A 82 -4.96 -7.21 2.64
CA GLN A 82 -5.62 -8.51 2.54
C GLN A 82 -4.60 -9.65 2.63
N PHE A 83 -5.01 -10.71 3.33
CA PHE A 83 -4.29 -11.98 3.44
C PHE A 83 -5.10 -13.07 2.72
N PRO A 84 -4.90 -13.27 1.40
CA PRO A 84 -5.48 -14.40 0.69
C PRO A 84 -4.96 -15.74 1.22
N ASP A 85 -5.66 -16.82 0.89
CA ASP A 85 -5.19 -18.16 1.22
C ASP A 85 -3.80 -18.42 0.60
N PRO A 86 -2.87 -18.99 1.38
CA PRO A 86 -1.51 -19.26 0.92
C PRO A 86 -1.48 -20.39 -0.13
N GLU A 87 -0.41 -20.41 -0.93
CA GLU A 87 -0.24 -21.36 -2.05
C GLU A 87 0.00 -22.83 -1.58
N ALA A 88 0.11 -23.08 -0.27
CA ALA A 88 0.39 -24.39 0.33
C ALA A 88 -0.87 -25.19 0.69
N ARG A 89 -1.69 -25.56 -0.30
CA ARG A 89 -2.87 -26.39 -0.07
C ARG A 89 -2.46 -27.77 0.47
N GLY A 90 -3.14 -28.24 1.53
CA GLY A 90 -2.87 -29.55 2.14
C GLY A 90 -1.64 -29.60 3.05
N ALA A 91 -1.00 -28.47 3.36
CA ALA A 91 0.12 -28.45 4.28
C ALA A 91 -0.32 -28.79 5.72
N SER A 92 0.44 -29.66 6.39
CA SER A 92 0.23 -30.03 7.80
C SER A 92 0.78 -28.97 8.75
N ARG A 93 1.87 -28.32 8.36
CA ARG A 93 2.56 -27.26 9.11
C ARG A 93 3.40 -26.40 8.19
N CYS A 94 3.60 -25.15 8.57
CA CYS A 94 4.57 -24.27 7.91
C CYS A 94 5.44 -23.58 8.93
N PHE A 95 6.65 -23.27 8.48
CA PHE A 95 7.69 -22.60 9.24
C PHE A 95 8.24 -21.43 8.43
N SER A 96 8.80 -20.46 9.14
CA SER A 96 9.68 -19.49 8.53
C SER A 96 10.97 -20.20 8.06
N GLU A 97 11.71 -19.59 7.14
CA GLU A 97 13.03 -20.12 6.76
C GLU A 97 14.04 -20.13 7.94
N LEU A 98 13.71 -19.49 9.08
CA LEU A 98 14.46 -19.56 10.35
C LEU A 98 13.96 -20.67 11.29
N GLY A 99 12.95 -21.45 10.90
CA GLY A 99 12.42 -22.56 11.67
C GLY A 99 11.35 -22.20 12.71
N SER A 100 10.89 -20.95 12.76
CA SER A 100 9.77 -20.55 13.63
C SER A 100 8.45 -21.05 13.05
N ALA A 101 7.53 -21.55 13.87
CA ALA A 101 6.20 -21.95 13.41
C ALA A 101 5.43 -20.74 12.87
N GLU A 102 4.82 -20.90 11.70
CA GLU A 102 4.12 -19.83 10.99
C GLU A 102 2.62 -20.15 10.92
N PRO A 103 1.73 -19.31 11.49
CA PRO A 103 0.30 -19.60 11.49
C PRO A 103 -0.31 -19.39 10.11
N LEU A 104 -1.47 -20.00 9.86
CA LEU A 104 -2.32 -19.64 8.74
C LEU A 104 -3.09 -18.37 9.12
N VAL A 105 -2.88 -17.32 8.34
CA VAL A 105 -3.51 -16.01 8.54
C VAL A 105 -4.37 -15.69 7.33
N SER A 106 -5.64 -15.37 7.55
CA SER A 106 -6.56 -14.91 6.51
C SER A 106 -7.45 -13.78 7.01
N GLY A 107 -7.91 -12.94 6.09
CA GLY A 107 -8.78 -11.82 6.42
C GLY A 107 -8.34 -10.52 5.77
N THR A 108 -8.84 -9.41 6.30
CA THR A 108 -8.62 -8.08 5.74
C THR A 108 -8.59 -7.04 6.85
N LEU A 109 -7.63 -6.12 6.74
CA LEU A 109 -7.48 -4.94 7.57
C LEU A 109 -7.61 -3.69 6.72
N PHE A 110 -8.11 -2.61 7.30
CA PHE A 110 -8.17 -1.30 6.66
C PHE A 110 -7.31 -0.34 7.45
N VAL A 111 -6.39 0.32 6.76
CA VAL A 111 -5.35 1.15 7.36
C VAL A 111 -5.34 2.55 6.80
N SER A 112 -4.90 3.51 7.61
CA SER A 112 -4.67 4.90 7.18
C SER A 112 -3.52 5.49 7.97
N LEU A 113 -2.85 6.51 7.42
CA LEU A 113 -1.82 7.21 8.17
C LEU A 113 -2.46 7.99 9.34
N PRO A 114 -1.90 7.95 10.56
CA PRO A 114 -2.40 8.73 11.68
C PRO A 114 -2.21 10.24 11.46
N GLY A 115 -3.08 11.03 12.09
CA GLY A 115 -2.96 12.49 12.15
C GLY A 115 -3.48 13.23 10.92
N ARG A 116 -3.35 14.56 10.95
CA ARG A 116 -3.67 15.45 9.82
C ARG A 116 -2.38 15.83 9.12
N SER A 117 -2.36 15.65 7.81
CA SER A 117 -1.23 16.03 6.98
C SER A 117 -1.36 17.48 6.51
N ARG A 118 -0.21 18.11 6.32
CA ARG A 118 -0.08 19.47 5.81
C ARG A 118 0.30 19.39 4.33
N PRO A 119 -0.60 19.78 3.40
CA PRO A 119 -0.35 19.59 1.97
C PRO A 119 0.88 20.34 1.44
N ASP A 120 1.28 21.43 2.08
CA ASP A 120 2.45 22.25 1.71
C ASP A 120 3.79 21.57 2.02
N THR A 121 3.85 20.70 3.04
CA THR A 121 5.07 19.98 3.44
C THR A 121 5.03 18.48 3.14
N ALA A 122 3.89 17.95 2.68
CA ALA A 122 3.64 16.52 2.53
C ALA A 122 4.75 15.75 1.81
N ARG A 123 5.27 16.26 0.69
CA ARG A 123 6.35 15.59 -0.06
C ARG A 123 7.67 15.54 0.72
N TYR A 124 8.05 16.65 1.35
CA TYR A 124 9.26 16.70 2.16
C TYR A 124 9.15 15.78 3.38
N ASP A 125 7.98 15.78 4.04
CA ASP A 125 7.71 14.92 5.19
C ASP A 125 7.74 13.44 4.81
N PHE A 126 7.20 13.08 3.64
CA PHE A 126 7.26 11.74 3.06
C PHE A 126 8.71 11.28 2.82
N GLU A 127 9.50 12.08 2.09
CA GLU A 127 10.90 11.76 1.78
C GLU A 127 11.75 11.67 3.06
N SER A 128 11.51 12.57 4.01
CA SER A 128 12.16 12.57 5.32
C SER A 128 11.79 11.34 6.15
N ALA A 129 10.52 10.93 6.18
CA ALA A 129 10.06 9.73 6.87
C ALA A 129 10.72 8.47 6.30
N LEU A 130 10.73 8.32 4.97
CA LEU A 130 11.41 7.20 4.32
C LEU A 130 12.91 7.18 4.62
N LYS A 131 13.58 8.33 4.58
CA LYS A 131 15.02 8.41 4.85
C LYS A 131 15.38 8.05 6.30
N ARG A 132 14.57 8.48 7.28
CA ARG A 132 14.88 8.31 8.71
C ARG A 132 14.35 7.00 9.29
N ALA A 133 13.10 6.65 8.98
CA ALA A 133 12.41 5.50 9.55
C ALA A 133 12.37 4.30 8.60
N GLY A 134 12.68 4.48 7.32
CA GLY A 134 12.61 3.42 6.31
C GLY A 134 11.19 2.97 5.96
N GLY A 135 10.15 3.68 6.44
CA GLY A 135 8.77 3.22 6.30
C GLY A 135 7.75 4.09 7.01
N PHE A 136 6.56 3.54 7.21
CA PHE A 136 5.41 4.22 7.79
C PHE A 136 4.70 3.36 8.84
N VAL A 137 4.02 4.05 9.74
CA VAL A 137 3.17 3.46 10.78
C VAL A 137 1.74 3.89 10.50
N PHE A 138 0.84 2.94 10.34
CA PHE A 138 -0.56 3.16 10.02
C PHE A 138 -1.46 2.76 11.20
N ASP A 139 -2.54 3.51 11.40
CA ASP A 139 -3.64 3.11 12.28
C ASP A 139 -4.48 2.05 11.56
N VAL A 140 -4.76 0.93 12.24
CA VAL A 140 -5.77 -0.02 11.77
C VAL A 140 -7.15 0.51 12.16
N ARG A 141 -7.92 0.97 11.17
CA ARG A 141 -9.26 1.55 11.38
C ARG A 141 -10.29 0.49 11.69
N GLU A 142 -10.19 -0.65 11.03
CA GLU A 142 -11.08 -1.79 11.15
C GLU A 142 -10.46 -3.04 10.51
N GLY A 143 -11.09 -4.19 10.77
CA GLY A 143 -10.72 -5.46 10.18
C GLY A 143 -10.32 -6.50 11.22
N LYS A 144 -10.48 -7.76 10.82
CA LYS A 144 -10.19 -8.92 11.65
C LYS A 144 -9.35 -9.90 10.86
N LEU A 145 -8.43 -10.56 11.55
CA LEU A 145 -7.66 -11.67 10.98
C LEU A 145 -8.00 -12.95 11.71
N THR A 146 -8.29 -13.99 10.95
CA THR A 146 -8.36 -15.35 11.45
C THR A 146 -6.94 -15.91 11.48
N VAL A 147 -6.48 -16.27 12.67
CA VAL A 147 -5.18 -16.88 12.93
C VAL A 147 -5.41 -18.30 13.42
N ARG A 148 -4.90 -19.28 12.69
CA ARG A 148 -5.04 -20.70 13.07
C ARG A 148 -3.76 -21.48 12.80
N GLY A 149 -3.60 -22.61 13.47
CA GLY A 149 -2.61 -23.60 13.07
C GLY A 149 -2.96 -24.23 11.72
N TRP A 150 -1.98 -24.88 11.10
CA TRP A 150 -2.18 -25.62 9.85
C TRP A 150 -2.82 -26.99 10.07
N GLU A 151 -2.67 -27.56 11.27
CA GLU A 151 -3.27 -28.84 11.66
C GLU A 151 -4.80 -28.76 11.69
N PRO A 152 -5.52 -29.74 11.10
CA PRO A 152 -6.96 -29.84 11.21
C PRO A 152 -7.41 -29.94 12.67
N GLY A 153 -8.46 -29.19 13.04
CA GLY A 153 -9.07 -29.27 14.37
C GLY A 153 -8.40 -28.41 15.46
N ARG A 154 -7.35 -27.63 15.16
CA ARG A 154 -6.96 -26.54 16.05
C ARG A 154 -7.97 -25.39 15.96
N ASP A 155 -8.28 -24.81 17.12
CA ASP A 155 -9.16 -23.66 17.20
C ASP A 155 -8.59 -22.48 16.41
N ALA A 156 -9.44 -21.90 15.57
CA ALA A 156 -9.14 -20.68 14.86
C ALA A 156 -9.44 -19.50 15.79
N ALA A 157 -8.42 -18.68 16.07
CA ALA A 157 -8.60 -17.44 16.81
C ALA A 157 -8.92 -16.31 15.81
N THR A 158 -10.06 -15.65 15.98
CA THR A 158 -10.33 -14.40 15.26
C THR A 158 -9.83 -13.24 16.11
N VAL A 159 -8.82 -12.53 15.61
CA VAL A 159 -8.20 -11.39 16.29
C VAL A 159 -8.72 -10.11 15.65
N ASP A 160 -9.23 -9.20 16.47
CA ASP A 160 -9.64 -7.87 16.04
C ASP A 160 -8.47 -6.90 16.14
N PHE A 161 -8.08 -6.31 15.01
CA PHE A 161 -6.97 -5.36 14.96
C PHE A 161 -7.45 -3.91 14.99
N LYS A 162 -8.76 -3.64 15.12
CA LYS A 162 -9.29 -2.28 15.19
C LYS A 162 -8.62 -1.47 16.32
N GLY A 163 -8.14 -0.28 15.98
CA GLY A 163 -7.42 0.59 16.91
C GLY A 163 -6.00 0.11 17.24
N GLY A 164 -5.53 -0.95 16.57
CA GLY A 164 -4.14 -1.39 16.56
C GLY A 164 -3.31 -0.65 15.52
N VAL A 165 -2.11 -1.19 15.25
CA VAL A 165 -1.08 -0.55 14.43
C VAL A 165 -0.56 -1.51 13.37
N ALA A 166 -0.35 -1.01 12.15
CA ALA A 166 0.39 -1.69 11.10
C ALA A 166 1.67 -0.89 10.78
N ARG A 167 2.85 -1.46 11.05
CA ARG A 167 4.14 -0.88 10.68
C ARG A 167 4.65 -1.55 9.42
N LEU A 168 4.95 -0.76 8.40
CA LEU A 168 5.51 -1.24 7.15
C LEU A 168 6.81 -0.48 6.87
N HIS A 169 7.94 -1.18 6.90
CA HIS A 169 9.25 -0.57 6.69
C HIS A 169 10.15 -1.42 5.81
N GLN A 170 11.15 -0.78 5.22
CA GLN A 170 12.19 -1.45 4.44
C GLN A 170 13.01 -2.35 5.34
N VAL A 171 13.27 -3.56 4.84
CA VAL A 171 14.14 -4.51 5.53
C VAL A 171 15.54 -3.93 5.63
N LYS A 172 16.10 -3.92 6.85
CA LYS A 172 17.43 -3.37 7.12
C LYS A 172 18.51 -4.21 6.41
N PRO A 173 19.47 -3.59 5.70
CA PRO A 173 20.61 -4.29 5.11
C PRO A 173 21.39 -5.10 6.17
N GLY A 174 21.80 -6.32 5.80
CA GLY A 174 22.52 -7.23 6.68
C GLY A 174 21.73 -7.84 7.86
N SER A 175 20.42 -7.58 7.96
CA SER A 175 19.56 -8.24 8.95
C SER A 175 19.23 -9.69 8.57
N ASP A 176 18.74 -10.49 9.52
CA ASP A 176 18.25 -11.84 9.22
C ASP A 176 17.07 -11.80 8.24
N ALA A 177 16.19 -10.80 8.35
CA ALA A 177 15.13 -10.55 7.38
C ALA A 177 15.68 -10.34 5.95
N GLU A 178 16.79 -9.63 5.79
CA GLU A 178 17.42 -9.44 4.49
C GLU A 178 17.98 -10.76 3.94
N ARG A 179 18.60 -11.56 4.81
CA ARG A 179 19.14 -12.88 4.45
C ARG A 179 18.03 -13.82 3.97
N LEU A 180 16.90 -13.87 4.69
CA LEU A 180 15.73 -14.66 4.30
C LEU A 180 15.20 -14.24 2.92
N LEU A 181 15.12 -12.94 2.68
CA LEU A 181 14.59 -12.42 1.43
C LEU A 181 15.64 -12.35 0.32
N ARG A 182 16.90 -12.73 0.55
CA ARG A 182 18.01 -12.56 -0.40
C ARG A 182 17.78 -13.29 -1.72
N GLY A 183 17.20 -14.49 -1.66
CA GLY A 183 16.89 -15.31 -2.84
C GLY A 183 15.80 -14.74 -3.75
N PHE A 184 15.06 -13.72 -3.30
CA PHE A 184 14.00 -13.08 -4.07
C PHE A 184 14.52 -11.80 -4.73
N SER A 185 14.62 -11.83 -6.05
CA SER A 185 14.93 -10.65 -6.87
C SER A 185 13.69 -9.75 -6.97
N ALA A 186 13.49 -8.90 -5.97
CA ALA A 186 12.36 -7.98 -5.89
C ALA A 186 12.83 -6.53 -5.76
N PRO A 187 12.13 -5.57 -6.38
CA PRO A 187 12.47 -4.14 -6.30
C PRO A 187 12.32 -3.59 -4.88
N ARG A 188 11.45 -4.19 -4.06
CA ARG A 188 11.23 -3.81 -2.66
C ARG A 188 11.16 -5.04 -1.77
N LYS A 189 11.84 -4.94 -0.63
CA LYS A 189 11.81 -5.90 0.48
C LYS A 189 11.38 -5.15 1.73
N LEU A 190 10.26 -5.56 2.29
CA LEU A 190 9.59 -4.87 3.39
C LEU A 190 9.39 -5.83 4.55
N GLU A 191 9.16 -5.27 5.73
CA GLU A 191 8.69 -5.98 6.89
C GLU A 191 7.36 -5.34 7.30
N LEU A 192 6.33 -6.17 7.43
CA LEU A 192 5.01 -5.79 7.94
C LEU A 192 4.86 -6.34 9.35
N VAL A 193 4.66 -5.46 10.32
CA VAL A 193 4.33 -5.81 11.70
C VAL A 193 2.92 -5.32 12.00
N LEU A 194 2.06 -6.22 12.44
CA LEU A 194 0.71 -5.91 12.90
C LEU A 194 0.65 -6.11 14.40
N GLU A 195 0.13 -5.12 15.12
CA GLU A 195 -0.08 -5.17 16.56
C GLU A 195 -1.55 -4.85 16.87
N ALA A 196 -2.25 -5.80 17.48
CA ALA A 196 -3.61 -5.61 17.98
C ALA A 196 -3.60 -5.00 19.39
N GLN A 197 -4.75 -4.51 19.84
CA GLN A 197 -4.89 -3.90 21.17
C GLN A 197 -4.77 -4.91 22.32
N ASP A 198 -5.03 -6.20 22.05
CA ASP A 198 -4.87 -7.29 23.01
C ASP A 198 -3.39 -7.75 23.17
N GLY A 199 -2.47 -7.11 22.45
CA GLY A 199 -1.04 -7.45 22.45
C GLY A 199 -0.64 -8.49 21.40
N THR A 200 -1.59 -9.05 20.66
CA THR A 200 -1.29 -9.99 19.55
C THR A 200 -0.43 -9.29 18.51
N THR A 201 0.71 -9.90 18.19
CA THR A 201 1.66 -9.38 17.20
C THR A 201 1.89 -10.39 16.08
N LEU A 202 1.73 -9.96 14.83
CA LEU A 202 2.05 -10.74 13.64
C LEU A 202 3.14 -10.03 12.84
N ARG A 203 4.14 -10.78 12.35
CA ARG A 203 5.28 -10.25 11.61
C ARG A 203 5.44 -11.00 10.30
N PHE A 204 5.63 -10.26 9.21
CA PHE A 204 5.76 -10.80 7.87
C PHE A 204 6.94 -10.14 7.16
N TYR A 205 7.84 -10.96 6.61
CA TYR A 205 8.92 -10.49 5.75
C TYR A 205 8.47 -10.59 4.29
N LEU A 206 8.36 -9.45 3.64
CA LEU A 206 7.69 -9.29 2.36
C LEU A 206 8.69 -9.00 1.25
N PHE A 207 8.52 -9.64 0.10
CA PHE A 207 9.13 -9.22 -1.16
C PHE A 207 8.05 -8.84 -2.16
N GLN A 208 8.26 -7.78 -2.93
CA GLN A 208 7.30 -7.38 -3.95
C GLN A 208 7.27 -8.40 -5.10
N ILE A 209 6.08 -8.91 -5.39
CA ILE A 209 5.83 -9.76 -6.55
C ILE A 209 5.61 -8.83 -7.75
N ALA A 210 6.41 -8.99 -8.81
CA ALA A 210 6.17 -8.26 -10.05
C ALA A 210 4.75 -8.59 -10.56
N GLY A 211 3.95 -7.56 -10.84
CA GLY A 211 2.67 -7.75 -11.53
C GLY A 211 2.94 -8.45 -12.86
N ARG A 212 2.38 -9.65 -13.03
CA ARG A 212 2.32 -10.29 -14.35
C ARG A 212 1.24 -9.62 -15.18
#